data_AF-A0A523XIZ6-F1
#
_entry.id   AF-A0A523XIZ6-F1
#
_cell.length_a   1.000
_cell.length_b   1.000
_cell.length_c   1.000
_cell.angle_alpha   90.00
_cell.angle_beta   90.00
_cell.angle_gamma   90.00
#
_symmetry.space_group_name_H-M   'P 1'
#
loop_
_entity.id
_entity.type
_entity.pdbx_description
1 polymer ?
#
loop_
_entity_poly.entity_id
_entity_poly.type
_entity_poly.pdbx_seq_one_letter_code
_entity_poly.pdbx_strand_id
1 'polypeptide(L)'
;MFIMTFLALLGPAILMVLPDREYGFGWQLMAMTWEASYWNHNIQIVVVQPYMLTIGLLLFSLRPVFAYQMVRYYNGRTTKMNTLLVGVASELQILVVMIFMGIGQSVSSPDPEAIWTPLFGPIPILFLTGLVIMKLRPPPEITTPWQQMEERKQRWDKDAAAPESKPAQSSSKEVVVGAAKEKQDLAETAED
;
A
#
# COMPACT_ATOMS: atom_id res chain seq x y z
N MET A 1 -0.94 3.41 14.10
CA MET A 1 -0.78 2.91 12.73
C MET A 1 -0.30 1.48 12.67
N PHE A 2 0.69 1.07 13.47
CA PHE A 2 1.15 -0.32 13.55
C PHE A 2 0.02 -1.35 13.70
N ILE A 3 -1.02 -1.03 14.47
CA ILE A 3 -2.21 -1.88 14.64
C ILE A 3 -2.90 -2.20 13.29
N MET A 4 -3.07 -1.22 12.40
CA MET A 4 -3.71 -1.44 11.09
C MET A 4 -2.86 -2.30 10.18
N THR A 5 -1.54 -2.08 10.18
CA THR A 5 -0.60 -2.90 9.41
C THR A 5 -0.58 -4.34 9.92
N PHE A 6 -0.55 -4.52 11.24
CA PHE A 6 -0.59 -5.84 11.88
C PHE A 6 -1.88 -6.59 11.54
N LEU A 7 -3.04 -5.93 11.66
CA LEU A 7 -4.33 -6.51 11.27
C LEU A 7 -4.45 -6.79 9.77
N ALA A 8 -3.84 -5.96 8.92
CA ALA A 8 -3.85 -6.20 7.48
C ALA A 8 -3.13 -7.51 7.12
N LEU A 9 -2.03 -7.82 7.81
CA LEU A 9 -1.19 -9.00 7.54
C LEU A 9 -1.65 -10.26 8.30
N LEU A 10 -2.07 -10.11 9.55
CA LEU A 10 -2.31 -11.23 10.47
C LEU A 10 -3.78 -11.36 10.87
N GLY A 11 -4.60 -10.33 10.67
CA GLY A 11 -6.02 -10.42 10.99
C GLY A 11 -6.70 -11.41 10.04
N PRO A 12 -7.62 -12.26 10.54
CA PRO A 12 -8.41 -13.12 9.67
C PRO A 12 -9.22 -12.25 8.70
N ALA A 13 -9.40 -12.77 7.49
CA ALA A 13 -9.97 -12.04 6.37
C ALA A 13 -11.22 -12.71 5.81
N ILE A 14 -11.24 -14.04 5.82
CA ILE A 14 -12.35 -14.82 5.28
C ILE A 14 -12.52 -16.09 6.09
N LEU A 15 -13.77 -16.43 6.35
CA LEU A 15 -14.18 -17.77 6.77
C LEU A 15 -14.83 -18.45 5.57
N MET A 16 -14.33 -19.63 5.25
CA MET A 16 -14.92 -20.52 4.27
C MET A 16 -15.44 -21.75 5.01
N VAL A 17 -16.69 -22.11 4.74
CA VAL A 17 -17.31 -23.34 5.22
C VAL A 17 -17.49 -24.25 4.02
N LEU A 18 -16.89 -25.42 4.11
CA LEU A 18 -16.89 -26.44 3.07
C LEU A 18 -17.82 -27.56 3.55
N PRO A 19 -19.03 -27.69 2.99
CA PRO A 19 -19.86 -28.84 3.31
C PRO A 19 -19.15 -30.10 2.79
N ASP A 20 -19.11 -31.15 3.60
CA ASP A 20 -18.50 -32.43 3.25
C ASP A 20 -19.60 -33.50 3.20
N ARG A 21 -19.63 -34.29 2.13
CA ARG A 21 -20.66 -35.31 1.88
C ARG A 21 -20.55 -36.47 2.85
N GLU A 22 -19.35 -36.74 3.37
CA GLU A 22 -19.07 -37.94 4.16
C GLU A 22 -18.81 -37.64 5.65
N TYR A 23 -18.18 -36.51 5.98
CA TYR A 23 -17.71 -36.22 7.34
C TYR A 23 -18.38 -35.01 8.02
N GLY A 24 -19.41 -34.42 7.40
CA GLY A 24 -20.19 -33.32 7.98
C GLY A 24 -19.81 -31.94 7.43
N PHE A 25 -18.97 -31.17 8.14
CA PHE A 25 -18.54 -29.84 7.71
C PHE A 25 -17.05 -29.60 7.98
N GLY A 26 -16.37 -29.05 6.99
CA GLY A 26 -15.03 -28.46 7.11
C GLY A 26 -15.11 -26.93 7.18
N TRP A 27 -14.08 -26.31 7.73
CA TRP A 27 -13.94 -24.86 7.67
C TRP A 27 -12.49 -24.45 7.44
N GLN A 28 -12.31 -23.28 6.86
CA GLN A 28 -11.02 -22.70 6.55
C GLN A 28 -11.08 -21.21 6.86
N LEU A 29 -10.19 -20.76 7.73
CA LEU A 29 -10.02 -19.38 8.16
C LEU A 29 -8.70 -18.88 7.60
N MET A 30 -8.75 -17.88 6.73
CA MET A 30 -7.55 -17.39 6.05
C MET A 30 -7.23 -15.96 6.47
N ALA A 31 -5.94 -15.69 6.64
CA ALA A 31 -5.34 -14.38 6.69
C ALA A 31 -4.29 -14.26 5.57
N MET A 32 -3.62 -13.11 5.44
CA MET A 32 -2.62 -12.91 4.39
C MET A 32 -1.35 -13.76 4.60
N THR A 33 -1.06 -14.13 5.84
CA THR A 33 0.20 -14.80 6.24
C THR A 33 0.02 -16.19 6.84
N TRP A 34 -1.21 -16.53 7.20
CA TRP A 34 -1.53 -17.80 7.82
C TRP A 34 -2.92 -18.27 7.43
N GLU A 35 -3.13 -19.57 7.56
CA GLU A 35 -4.41 -20.22 7.40
C GLU A 35 -4.59 -21.22 8.54
N ALA A 36 -5.81 -21.31 9.06
CA ALA A 36 -6.23 -22.42 9.89
C ALA A 36 -7.39 -23.13 9.19
N SER A 37 -7.30 -24.45 9.08
CA SER A 37 -8.36 -25.25 8.49
C SER A 37 -8.69 -26.43 9.38
N TYR A 38 -9.94 -26.86 9.29
CA TYR A 38 -10.45 -28.07 9.91
C TYR A 38 -11.01 -28.96 8.82
N TRP A 39 -10.38 -30.12 8.66
CA TRP A 39 -10.72 -31.11 7.64
C TRP A 39 -10.55 -32.51 8.20
N ASN A 40 -11.50 -33.42 7.96
CA ASN A 40 -11.45 -34.81 8.42
C ASN A 40 -11.06 -34.95 9.91
N HIS A 41 -11.66 -34.14 10.80
CA HIS A 41 -11.38 -34.12 12.24
C HIS A 41 -9.96 -33.67 12.64
N ASN A 42 -9.17 -33.14 11.71
CA ASN A 42 -7.85 -32.62 11.97
C ASN A 42 -7.84 -31.09 11.82
N ILE A 43 -7.27 -30.41 12.80
CA ILE A 43 -6.97 -28.97 12.71
C ILE A 43 -5.56 -28.83 12.15
N GLN A 44 -5.43 -28.10 11.05
CA GLN A 44 -4.16 -27.74 10.47
C GLN A 44 -3.97 -26.23 10.53
N ILE A 45 -2.79 -25.79 10.95
CA ILE A 45 -2.41 -24.38 10.93
C ILE A 45 -1.17 -24.28 10.07
N VAL A 46 -1.28 -23.50 9.00
CA VAL A 46 -0.19 -23.26 8.06
C VAL A 46 0.21 -21.80 8.17
N VAL A 47 1.48 -21.57 8.50
CA VAL A 47 2.05 -20.23 8.60
C VAL A 47 3.05 -20.06 7.47
N VAL A 48 2.88 -19.01 6.66
CA VAL A 48 3.82 -18.58 5.61
C VAL A 48 4.26 -19.72 4.69
N GLN A 49 3.34 -20.20 3.86
CA GLN A 49 3.67 -21.11 2.76
C GLN A 49 3.97 -20.29 1.48
N PRO A 50 4.97 -20.66 0.65
CA PRO A 50 5.29 -19.91 -0.57
C PRO A 50 4.08 -19.72 -1.52
N TYR A 51 3.21 -20.72 -1.60
CA TYR A 51 1.96 -20.63 -2.37
C TYR A 51 0.98 -19.59 -1.78
N MET A 52 0.83 -19.57 -0.46
CA MET A 52 0.01 -18.59 0.28
C MET A 52 0.53 -17.18 0.07
N LEU A 53 1.85 -16.98 -0.03
CA LEU A 53 2.41 -15.66 -0.31
C LEU A 53 2.02 -15.17 -1.71
N THR A 54 2.10 -16.03 -2.72
CA THR A 54 1.77 -15.63 -4.10
C THR A 54 0.28 -15.38 -4.28
N ILE A 55 -0.55 -16.34 -3.86
CA ILE A 55 -2.01 -16.22 -4.02
C ILE A 55 -2.62 -15.29 -2.97
N GLY A 56 -2.19 -15.38 -1.72
CA GLY A 56 -2.67 -14.51 -0.65
C GLY A 56 -2.32 -13.04 -0.91
N LEU A 57 -1.16 -12.74 -1.53
CA LEU A 57 -0.87 -11.37 -1.94
C LEU A 57 -1.82 -10.89 -3.04
N LEU A 58 -2.18 -11.75 -4.00
CA LEU A 58 -3.19 -11.39 -5.01
C LEU A 58 -4.57 -11.19 -4.38
N LEU A 59 -5.00 -12.11 -3.51
CA LEU A 59 -6.33 -12.11 -2.87
C LEU A 59 -6.52 -11.00 -1.83
N PHE A 60 -5.45 -10.64 -1.10
CA PHE A 60 -5.51 -9.72 0.04
C PHE A 60 -4.70 -8.43 -0.17
N SER A 61 -4.26 -8.14 -1.40
CA SER A 61 -3.43 -6.97 -1.74
C SER A 61 -4.02 -5.64 -1.28
N LEU A 62 -5.35 -5.47 -1.27
CA LEU A 62 -5.94 -4.22 -0.83
C LEU A 62 -5.93 -4.01 0.69
N ARG A 63 -5.69 -5.05 1.51
CA ARG A 63 -5.61 -4.90 2.98
C ARG A 63 -4.41 -4.02 3.40
N PRO A 64 -3.16 -4.28 2.93
CA PRO A 64 -2.05 -3.34 3.12
C PRO A 64 -2.31 -1.95 2.55
N VAL A 65 -2.99 -1.86 1.40
CA VAL A 65 -3.34 -0.57 0.77
C VAL A 65 -4.29 0.22 1.66
N PHE A 66 -5.28 -0.42 2.29
CA PHE A 66 -6.17 0.23 3.24
C PHE A 66 -5.42 0.69 4.50
N ALA A 67 -4.52 -0.14 5.04
CA ALA A 67 -3.67 0.27 6.16
C ALA A 67 -2.80 1.49 5.80
N TYR A 68 -2.25 1.55 4.59
CA TYR A 68 -1.53 2.71 4.09
C TYR A 68 -2.44 3.92 3.85
N GLN A 69 -3.68 3.72 3.38
CA GLN A 69 -4.63 4.80 3.18
C GLN A 69 -5.04 5.43 4.52
N MET A 70 -5.19 4.62 5.57
CA MET A 70 -5.33 5.10 6.95
C MET A 70 -4.15 5.97 7.37
N VAL A 71 -2.92 5.60 7.00
CA VAL A 71 -1.74 6.42 7.26
C VAL A 71 -1.86 7.80 6.60
N ARG A 72 -2.23 7.82 5.32
CA ARG A 72 -2.45 9.05 4.58
C ARG A 72 -3.56 9.91 5.16
N TYR A 73 -4.63 9.29 5.66
CA TYR A 73 -5.76 9.99 6.26
C TYR A 73 -5.35 10.78 7.50
N TYR A 74 -4.59 10.15 8.39
CA TYR A 74 -4.06 10.82 9.59
C TYR A 74 -3.02 11.90 9.30
N ASN A 75 -2.32 11.79 8.18
CA ASN A 75 -1.38 12.81 7.71
C ASN A 75 -2.06 13.94 6.92
N GLY A 76 -3.41 13.98 6.85
CA GLY A 76 -4.15 15.00 6.09
C GLY A 76 -4.00 14.89 4.56
N ARG A 77 -3.41 13.80 4.05
CA ARG A 77 -3.12 13.62 2.61
C ARG A 77 -4.28 13.01 1.81
N THR A 78 -5.40 12.70 2.47
CA THR A 78 -6.60 12.15 1.84
C THR A 78 -7.85 12.44 2.67
N THR A 79 -9.03 12.21 2.09
CA THR A 79 -10.32 12.44 2.75
C THR A 79 -10.81 11.19 3.46
N LYS A 80 -11.74 11.39 4.42
CA LYS A 80 -12.43 10.30 5.12
C LYS A 80 -13.14 9.38 4.13
N MET A 81 -13.91 9.96 3.19
CA MET A 81 -14.69 9.19 2.22
C MET A 81 -13.81 8.28 1.36
N ASN A 82 -12.70 8.79 0.83
CA ASN A 82 -11.79 7.99 0.01
C ASN A 82 -11.17 6.84 0.82
N THR A 83 -10.87 7.08 2.10
CA THR A 83 -10.32 6.05 2.98
C THR A 83 -11.35 4.96 3.28
N LEU A 84 -12.62 5.34 3.49
CA LEU A 84 -13.71 4.39 3.68
C LEU A 84 -13.97 3.54 2.44
N LEU A 85 -13.94 4.13 1.25
CA LEU A 85 -14.09 3.39 -0.02
C LEU A 85 -12.99 2.36 -0.21
N VAL A 86 -11.74 2.71 0.08
CA VAL A 86 -10.62 1.76 0.06
C VAL A 86 -10.81 0.64 1.09
N GLY A 87 -11.33 0.97 2.28
CA GLY A 87 -11.66 -0.03 3.29
C GLY A 87 -12.72 -1.03 2.82
N VAL A 88 -13.83 -0.55 2.25
CA VAL A 88 -14.88 -1.40 1.69
C VAL A 88 -14.33 -2.26 0.54
N ALA A 89 -13.55 -1.66 -0.37
CA ALA A 89 -12.92 -2.38 -1.48
C ALA A 89 -11.98 -3.50 -0.97
N SER A 90 -11.27 -3.27 0.13
CA SER A 90 -10.34 -4.26 0.69
C SER A 90 -11.02 -5.51 1.26
N GLU A 91 -12.25 -5.39 1.76
CA GLU A 91 -13.03 -6.54 2.26
C GLU A 91 -13.82 -7.22 1.13
N LEU A 92 -14.28 -6.45 0.13
CA LEU A 92 -15.02 -6.99 -1.01
C LEU A 92 -14.14 -7.71 -2.03
N GLN A 93 -12.85 -7.39 -2.12
CA GLN A 93 -11.92 -7.99 -3.08
C GLN A 93 -12.00 -9.52 -3.07
N ILE A 94 -11.94 -10.14 -1.89
CA ILE A 94 -11.93 -11.59 -1.82
C ILE A 94 -13.27 -12.20 -2.24
N LEU A 95 -14.39 -11.57 -1.88
CA LEU A 95 -15.71 -12.01 -2.34
C LEU A 95 -15.79 -12.02 -3.86
N VAL A 96 -15.33 -10.94 -4.49
CA VAL A 96 -15.32 -10.84 -5.96
C VAL A 96 -14.47 -11.96 -6.56
N VAL A 97 -13.25 -12.18 -6.07
CA VAL A 97 -12.37 -13.23 -6.59
C VAL A 97 -13.00 -14.62 -6.40
N MET A 98 -13.56 -14.91 -5.22
CA MET A 98 -14.20 -16.21 -4.94
C MET A 98 -15.41 -16.47 -5.83
N ILE A 99 -16.23 -15.44 -6.10
CA ILE A 99 -17.35 -15.55 -7.05
C ILE A 99 -16.84 -15.87 -8.46
N PHE A 100 -15.81 -15.18 -8.94
CA PHE A 100 -15.22 -15.45 -10.26
C PHE A 100 -14.61 -16.85 -10.34
N MET A 101 -13.92 -17.30 -9.28
CA MET A 101 -13.39 -18.66 -9.21
C MET A 101 -14.52 -19.71 -9.22
N GLY A 102 -15.60 -19.47 -8.47
CA GLY A 102 -16.76 -20.35 -8.45
C GLY A 102 -17.45 -20.45 -9.81
N ILE A 103 -17.66 -19.33 -10.50
CA ILE A 103 -18.21 -19.32 -11.87
C ILE A 103 -17.28 -20.11 -12.82
N GLY A 104 -15.97 -19.89 -12.73
CA GLY A 104 -14.99 -20.60 -13.55
C GLY A 104 -15.04 -22.12 -13.34
N GLN A 105 -15.16 -22.57 -12.09
CA GLN A 105 -15.32 -24.00 -11.77
C GLN A 105 -16.64 -24.55 -12.31
N SER A 106 -17.75 -23.83 -12.15
CA SER A 106 -19.06 -24.27 -12.65
C SER A 106 -19.12 -24.40 -14.17
N VAL A 107 -18.39 -23.56 -14.92
CA VAL A 107 -18.34 -23.64 -16.39
C VAL A 107 -17.40 -24.74 -16.88
N SER A 108 -16.36 -25.07 -16.12
CA SER A 108 -15.33 -26.04 -16.51
C SER A 108 -15.58 -27.47 -16.01
N SER A 109 -16.46 -27.67 -15.02
CA SER A 109 -16.79 -28.99 -14.50
C SER A 109 -17.80 -29.72 -15.41
N PRO A 110 -17.49 -30.94 -15.89
CA PRO A 110 -18.44 -31.77 -16.62
C PRO A 110 -19.50 -32.42 -15.73
N ASP A 111 -19.32 -32.38 -14.40
CA ASP A 111 -20.25 -32.94 -13.43
C ASP A 111 -20.93 -31.83 -12.61
N PRO A 112 -22.26 -31.61 -12.78
CA PRO A 112 -23.03 -30.63 -12.02
C PRO A 112 -23.10 -30.96 -10.52
N GLU A 113 -22.99 -32.24 -10.16
CA GLU A 113 -23.06 -32.68 -8.76
C GLU A 113 -21.72 -32.51 -8.03
N ALA A 114 -20.62 -32.30 -8.75
CA ALA A 114 -19.31 -31.98 -8.19
C ALA A 114 -19.14 -30.48 -7.85
N ILE A 115 -20.13 -29.64 -8.16
CA ILE A 115 -20.10 -28.20 -7.87
C ILE A 115 -20.40 -27.98 -6.39
N TRP A 116 -19.38 -28.22 -5.56
CA TRP A 116 -19.37 -27.80 -4.18
C TRP A 116 -19.26 -26.29 -4.13
N THR A 117 -20.33 -25.60 -3.77
CA THR A 117 -20.27 -24.15 -3.57
C THR A 117 -19.85 -23.90 -2.13
N PRO A 118 -18.57 -23.57 -1.85
CA PRO A 118 -18.17 -23.19 -0.51
C PRO A 118 -18.99 -21.98 -0.07
N LEU A 119 -19.44 -21.98 1.19
CA LEU A 119 -20.04 -20.79 1.78
C LEU A 119 -18.90 -19.91 2.30
N PHE A 120 -18.68 -18.77 1.66
CA PHE A 120 -17.63 -17.82 2.06
C PHE A 120 -18.22 -16.55 2.65
N GLY A 121 -17.68 -16.12 3.79
CA GLY A 121 -18.03 -14.87 4.46
C GLY A 121 -16.78 -14.04 4.78
N PRO A 122 -16.66 -12.79 4.28
CA PRO A 122 -15.56 -11.92 4.67
C PRO A 122 -15.68 -11.55 6.14
N ILE A 123 -14.54 -11.38 6.80
CA ILE A 123 -14.45 -10.99 8.21
C ILE A 123 -13.97 -9.53 8.24
N PRO A 124 -14.87 -8.54 8.37
CA PRO A 124 -14.55 -7.12 8.20
C PRO A 124 -13.83 -6.51 9.41
N ILE A 125 -12.98 -7.28 10.11
CA ILE A 125 -12.28 -6.82 11.32
C ILE A 125 -11.35 -5.64 11.01
N LEU A 126 -10.67 -5.67 9.85
CA LEU A 126 -9.76 -4.60 9.47
C LEU A 126 -10.56 -3.31 9.22
N PHE A 127 -11.64 -3.39 8.44
CA PHE A 127 -12.53 -2.25 8.19
C PHE A 127 -13.15 -1.69 9.48
N LEU A 128 -13.73 -2.55 10.33
CA LEU A 128 -14.35 -2.15 11.60
C LEU A 128 -13.32 -1.50 12.54
N THR A 129 -12.11 -2.05 12.64
CA THR A 129 -11.05 -1.45 13.44
C THR A 129 -10.64 -0.09 12.88
N GLY A 130 -10.55 0.04 11.56
CA GLY A 130 -10.29 1.32 10.89
C GLY A 130 -11.35 2.37 11.24
N LEU A 131 -12.63 2.00 11.20
CA LEU A 131 -13.74 2.87 11.58
C LEU A 131 -13.66 3.32 13.05
N VAL A 132 -13.38 2.38 13.96
CA VAL A 132 -13.22 2.68 15.39
C VAL A 132 -12.06 3.65 15.61
N ILE A 133 -10.91 3.42 14.95
CA ILE A 133 -9.74 4.30 15.03
C ILE A 133 -10.09 5.71 14.51
N MET A 134 -10.74 5.83 13.35
CA MET A 134 -11.18 7.13 12.80
C MET A 134 -12.13 7.87 13.74
N LYS A 135 -12.99 7.15 14.46
CA LYS A 135 -13.95 7.73 15.40
C LYS A 135 -13.29 8.20 16.69
N LEU A 136 -12.34 7.43 17.22
CA LEU A 136 -11.66 7.74 18.49
C LEU A 136 -10.58 8.81 18.33
N ARG A 137 -9.94 8.87 17.17
CA ARG A 137 -8.88 9.84 16.87
C ARG A 137 -9.22 10.51 15.55
N PRO A 138 -9.90 11.67 15.55
CA PRO A 138 -10.04 12.44 14.32
C PRO A 138 -8.66 12.92 13.84
N PRO A 139 -8.44 13.06 12.52
CA PRO A 139 -7.20 13.59 12.01
C PRO A 139 -7.02 15.04 12.46
N PRO A 140 -5.78 15.51 12.65
CA PRO A 140 -5.51 16.94 12.76
C PRO A 140 -6.06 17.63 11.51
N GLU A 141 -6.59 18.85 11.66
CA GLU A 141 -7.32 19.58 10.63
C GLU A 141 -6.72 19.39 9.24
N ILE A 142 -7.59 19.10 8.27
CA ILE A 142 -7.23 18.85 6.89
C ILE A 142 -6.55 20.12 6.36
N THR A 143 -5.21 20.17 6.39
CA THR A 143 -4.46 21.09 5.54
C THR A 143 -4.79 20.67 4.12
N THR A 144 -5.70 21.41 3.48
CA THR A 144 -6.10 21.15 2.11
C THR A 144 -4.83 21.05 1.25
N PRO A 145 -4.61 19.93 0.53
CA PRO A 145 -3.43 19.79 -0.32
C PRO A 145 -3.36 20.86 -1.43
N TRP A 146 -4.48 21.55 -1.67
CA TRP A 146 -4.60 22.68 -2.60
C TRP A 146 -3.76 23.89 -2.18
N GLN A 147 -3.61 24.19 -0.88
CA GLN A 147 -2.78 25.32 -0.45
C GLN A 147 -1.30 25.13 -0.86
N GLN A 148 -0.79 23.90 -0.76
CA GLN A 148 0.57 23.57 -1.20
C GLN A 148 0.70 23.49 -2.72
N MET A 149 -0.37 23.13 -3.44
CA MET A 149 -0.38 23.17 -4.91
C MET A 149 -0.41 24.60 -5.44
N GLU A 150 -1.16 25.52 -4.81
CA GLU A 150 -1.14 26.94 -5.15
C GLU A 150 0.24 27.56 -4.89
N GLU A 151 0.88 27.26 -3.76
CA GLU A 151 2.27 27.69 -3.52
C GLU A 151 3.23 27.12 -4.57
N ARG A 152 3.09 25.84 -4.95
CA ARG A 152 3.96 25.22 -5.96
C ARG A 152 3.72 25.79 -7.36
N LYS A 153 2.47 26.10 -7.72
CA LYS A 153 2.09 26.70 -9.00
C LYS A 153 2.56 28.15 -9.08
N GLN A 154 2.37 28.93 -8.00
CA GLN A 154 2.90 30.29 -7.88
C GLN A 154 4.42 30.34 -7.98
N ARG A 155 5.13 29.30 -7.50
CA ARG A 155 6.59 29.21 -7.64
C ARG A 155 7.00 29.06 -9.11
N TRP A 156 6.34 28.17 -9.84
CA TRP A 156 6.62 27.94 -11.26
C TRP A 156 6.25 29.14 -12.14
N ASP A 157 5.16 29.83 -11.80
CA ASP A 157 4.75 31.05 -12.52
C ASP A 157 5.70 32.23 -12.25
N LYS A 158 6.29 32.32 -11.05
CA LYS A 158 7.31 33.33 -10.72
C LYS A 158 8.64 33.07 -11.43
N ASP A 159 9.04 31.81 -11.55
CA ASP A 159 10.27 31.43 -12.24
C ASP A 159 10.13 31.57 -13.78
N ALA A 160 8.94 31.34 -14.33
CA ALA A 160 8.63 31.54 -15.75
C ALA A 160 8.42 33.02 -16.15
N ALA A 161 8.07 33.88 -15.20
CA ALA A 161 7.85 35.31 -15.43
C ALA A 161 9.08 36.19 -15.15
N ALA A 162 10.24 35.61 -14.79
CA ALA A 162 11.50 36.34 -14.73
C ALA A 162 11.97 36.63 -16.17
N PRO A 163 11.91 37.89 -16.65
CA PRO A 163 12.30 38.18 -18.01
C PRO A 163 13.81 37.99 -18.17
N GLU A 164 14.19 37.19 -19.16
CA GLU A 164 15.47 37.27 -19.85
C GLU A 164 15.74 38.73 -20.21
N SER A 165 16.43 39.45 -19.34
CA SER A 165 16.89 40.80 -19.59
C SER A 165 18.27 40.97 -18.99
N LYS A 166 19.25 40.41 -19.71
CA LYS A 166 20.52 41.10 -19.96
C LYS A 166 21.11 40.59 -21.27
N PRO A 167 21.08 41.38 -22.36
CA PRO A 167 21.79 41.05 -23.57
C PRO A 167 23.30 41.22 -23.35
N ALA A 168 24.06 40.50 -24.16
CA ALA A 168 25.51 40.47 -24.20
C ALA A 168 26.15 41.87 -24.21
N GLN A 169 27.17 42.07 -23.36
CA GLN A 169 28.28 42.96 -23.66
C GLN A 169 29.52 42.09 -23.94
N SER A 170 29.71 41.83 -25.23
CA SER A 170 31.01 41.59 -25.84
C SER A 170 31.84 42.87 -25.70
N SER A 171 33.01 42.77 -25.08
CA SER A 171 34.09 43.75 -25.20
C SER A 171 35.39 42.96 -25.07
N SER A 172 35.88 42.53 -26.22
CA SER A 172 37.25 42.06 -26.40
C SER A 172 38.23 43.12 -25.90
N LYS A 173 39.07 42.77 -24.93
CA LYS A 173 40.44 43.25 -24.89
C LYS A 173 41.36 42.05 -24.85
N GLU A 174 41.98 41.84 -25.99
CA GLU A 174 43.02 40.89 -26.26
C GLU A 174 44.36 41.41 -25.70
N VAL A 175 45.19 40.44 -25.28
CA VAL A 175 46.67 40.46 -25.15
C VAL A 175 47.27 41.33 -24.04
N VAL A 176 47.94 40.70 -23.05
CA VAL A 176 49.41 40.66 -22.95
C VAL A 176 49.88 39.39 -22.22
N VAL A 177 50.74 38.69 -22.95
CA VAL A 177 51.68 37.62 -22.59
C VAL A 177 52.38 37.88 -21.25
N GLY A 178 52.47 36.86 -20.40
CA GLY A 178 53.27 36.92 -19.18
C GLY A 178 53.58 35.53 -18.66
N ALA A 179 54.55 34.88 -19.29
CA ALA A 179 55.16 33.66 -18.78
C ALA A 179 55.94 33.91 -17.47
N ALA A 180 56.01 32.84 -16.68
CA ALA A 180 57.10 32.50 -15.77
C ALA A 180 57.14 33.10 -14.34
N LYS A 181 57.60 32.19 -13.44
CA LYS A 181 58.12 32.38 -12.07
C LYS A 181 57.06 32.58 -10.98
N GLU A 182 57.18 32.06 -9.76
CA GLU A 182 58.26 31.42 -9.00
C GLU A 182 57.53 30.68 -7.84
N LYS A 183 57.80 29.41 -7.54
CA LYS A 183 58.49 28.93 -6.32
C LYS A 183 58.15 29.66 -5.00
N GLN A 184 58.08 28.85 -3.93
CA GLN A 184 57.82 29.16 -2.51
C GLN A 184 56.30 29.14 -2.22
N ASP A 185 55.74 28.17 -1.48
CA ASP A 185 56.15 27.75 -0.15
C ASP A 185 56.13 26.23 0.03
N LEU A 186 57.33 25.66 0.12
CA LEU A 186 57.63 24.50 0.95
C LEU A 186 58.38 25.05 2.17
N ALA A 187 57.99 24.55 3.34
CA ALA A 187 58.71 24.61 4.62
C ALA A 187 58.55 25.89 5.48
N GLU A 188 57.72 25.77 6.51
CA GLU A 188 58.13 26.01 7.91
C GLU A 188 57.20 25.13 8.80
N THR A 189 57.73 24.03 9.34
CA THR A 189 58.10 23.80 10.77
C THR A 189 56.88 23.37 11.60
N ALA A 190 56.74 22.12 12.08
CA ALA A 190 57.60 21.35 13.00
C ALA A 190 57.85 22.10 14.32
N GLU A 191 57.76 21.36 15.44
CA GLU A 191 57.76 21.77 16.87
C GLU A 191 56.33 22.10 17.37
N ASP A 192 55.69 21.34 18.27
CA ASP A 192 56.13 20.42 19.34
C ASP A 192 55.26 19.14 19.45
#